data_AF-A0A0R0EDN1-F1
#
_entry.id   AF-A0A0R0EDN1-F1
#
_cell.length_a   1.000
_cell.length_b   1.000
_cell.length_c   1.000
_cell.angle_alpha   90.00
_cell.angle_beta   90.00
_cell.angle_gamma   90.00
#
_symmetry.space_group_name_H-M   'P 1'
#
loop_
_entity.id
_entity.type
_entity.pdbx_description
1 polymer ?
#
loop_
_entity_poly.entity_id
_entity_poly.type
_entity_poly.pdbx_seq_one_letter_code
_entity_poly.pdbx_strand_id
1 'polypeptide(L)'
;MNTSESNHQHLIPNPTTHPFISKFRKFTIHTFSLLVLFAAIYLGFTRTNYFKVHYLKYSLTSPPPLFHAIGSLFSPPKTSFFALPLCAMDGPLSFRWWPHDMKNLALELYQNQCRMNETIVICHSEPGAWYPLLSETFPCPPSSYHDFKSLIGRTMFETNRVNDEHMERCNIMDYVWVTTEFHESTFVQSGIDPSKVVKIVQPVDVKFFDPVRYKPLDLASRAKLVLGSGWEYRKGWDVLLKSYLKEFSKDDWVALYLLTNPYHTDMDFGNKILDFMESSDMVEPVSGWAPEHRGGWGRPLVEAMSMALQVIATNWSGPTEFLTNSYPLPVDRMSEVTEGPFKGHLWAEPSEDKLQVLMRHVMDNLTEATAKGRKAREDMI
;
A
#
# COMPACT_ATOMS: atom_id res chain seq x y z
N MET A 1 -36.98 -93.04 6.40
CA MET A 1 -37.61 -92.54 5.17
C MET A 1 -37.88 -91.06 5.37
N ASN A 2 -37.24 -90.21 4.57
CA ASN A 2 -37.49 -88.76 4.55
C ASN A 2 -38.82 -88.50 3.86
N THR A 3 -39.70 -87.74 4.50
CA THR A 3 -40.74 -86.96 3.82
C THR A 3 -40.75 -85.57 4.44
N SER A 4 -40.52 -84.60 3.56
CA SER A 4 -40.40 -83.16 3.76
C SER A 4 -41.66 -82.52 4.34
N GLU A 5 -41.47 -81.69 5.37
CA GLU A 5 -42.48 -80.78 5.89
C GLU A 5 -42.63 -79.55 5.00
N SER A 6 -43.85 -79.34 4.48
CA SER A 6 -44.26 -78.14 3.75
C SER A 6 -44.83 -77.11 4.74
N ASN A 7 -44.09 -76.04 5.02
CA ASN A 7 -44.62 -74.88 5.75
C ASN A 7 -45.09 -73.80 4.77
N HIS A 8 -46.42 -73.70 4.64
CA HIS A 8 -47.11 -72.54 4.07
C HIS A 8 -47.05 -71.39 5.07
N GLN A 9 -46.43 -70.26 4.71
CA GLN A 9 -46.62 -68.99 5.41
C GLN A 9 -47.11 -67.91 4.45
N HIS A 10 -48.13 -67.23 4.94
CA HIS A 10 -49.04 -66.32 4.26
C HIS A 10 -48.36 -65.04 3.75
N LEU A 11 -48.77 -64.66 2.54
CA LEU A 11 -48.53 -63.37 1.90
C LEU A 11 -49.36 -62.28 2.58
N ILE A 12 -48.71 -61.27 3.17
CA ILE A 12 -49.33 -59.98 3.51
C ILE A 12 -48.70 -58.91 2.58
N PRO A 13 -49.50 -58.06 1.89
CA PRO A 13 -49.00 -57.18 0.84
C PRO A 13 -48.42 -55.88 1.41
N ASN A 14 -47.21 -55.52 0.97
CA ASN A 14 -46.57 -54.25 1.31
C ASN A 14 -47.02 -53.14 0.34
N PRO A 15 -47.40 -51.93 0.82
CA PRO A 15 -48.02 -50.90 0.00
C PRO A 15 -47.03 -50.24 -0.96
N THR A 16 -47.49 -50.12 -2.21
CA THR A 16 -46.85 -49.46 -3.35
C THR A 16 -46.66 -47.96 -3.09
N THR A 17 -45.49 -47.57 -2.58
CA THR A 17 -45.06 -46.17 -2.63
C THR A 17 -44.56 -45.87 -4.06
N HIS A 18 -45.36 -45.13 -4.82
CA HIS A 18 -45.08 -44.82 -6.22
C HIS A 18 -43.76 -44.01 -6.37
N PRO A 19 -42.81 -44.46 -7.22
CA PRO A 19 -41.47 -43.86 -7.35
C PRO A 19 -41.46 -42.44 -7.92
N PHE A 20 -42.58 -41.96 -8.48
CA PHE A 20 -42.67 -40.63 -9.08
C PHE A 20 -42.59 -39.49 -8.05
N ILE A 21 -43.18 -39.66 -6.87
CA ILE A 21 -43.20 -38.63 -5.81
C ILE A 21 -41.78 -38.43 -5.21
N SER A 22 -40.99 -39.51 -5.14
CA SER A 22 -39.61 -39.51 -4.63
C SER A 22 -38.66 -38.68 -5.52
N LYS A 23 -38.76 -38.82 -6.85
CA LYS A 23 -37.92 -38.05 -7.79
C LYS A 23 -38.24 -36.56 -7.75
N PHE A 24 -39.52 -36.19 -7.68
CA PHE A 24 -39.92 -34.78 -7.62
C PHE A 24 -39.40 -34.11 -6.35
N ARG A 25 -39.54 -34.76 -5.19
CA ARG A 25 -39.05 -34.24 -3.91
C ARG A 25 -37.53 -34.03 -3.88
N LYS A 26 -36.75 -34.94 -4.48
CA LYS A 26 -35.29 -34.75 -4.60
C LYS A 26 -34.94 -33.56 -5.50
N PHE A 27 -35.63 -33.41 -6.64
CA PHE A 27 -35.40 -32.29 -7.55
C PHE A 27 -35.74 -30.94 -6.90
N THR A 28 -36.84 -30.85 -6.15
CA THR A 28 -37.24 -29.62 -5.43
C THR A 28 -36.24 -29.25 -4.33
N ILE A 29 -35.68 -30.23 -3.62
CA ILE A 29 -34.67 -29.96 -2.58
C ILE A 29 -33.37 -29.43 -3.19
N HIS A 30 -32.89 -30.05 -4.27
CA HIS A 30 -31.65 -29.60 -4.92
C HIS A 30 -31.79 -28.20 -5.56
N THR A 31 -32.94 -27.92 -6.18
CA THR A 31 -33.22 -26.60 -6.76
C THR A 31 -33.33 -25.51 -5.68
N PHE A 32 -33.96 -25.80 -4.54
CA PHE A 32 -34.03 -24.87 -3.41
C PHE A 32 -32.65 -24.57 -2.81
N SER A 33 -31.80 -25.59 -2.60
CA SER A 33 -30.43 -25.39 -2.09
C SER A 33 -29.57 -24.54 -3.03
N LEU A 34 -29.69 -24.74 -4.35
CA LEU A 34 -29.03 -23.91 -5.35
C LEU A 34 -29.54 -22.46 -5.30
N LEU A 35 -30.85 -22.25 -5.20
CA LEU A 35 -31.46 -20.92 -5.09
C LEU A 35 -31.01 -20.17 -3.83
N VAL A 36 -30.93 -20.86 -2.68
CA VAL A 36 -30.42 -20.27 -1.43
C VAL A 36 -28.94 -19.89 -1.57
N LEU A 37 -28.12 -20.74 -2.22
CA LEU A 37 -26.72 -20.42 -2.49
C LEU A 37 -26.59 -19.20 -3.40
N PHE A 38 -27.35 -19.14 -4.50
CA PHE A 38 -27.38 -17.99 -5.40
C PHE A 38 -27.88 -16.73 -4.71
N ALA A 39 -28.89 -16.81 -3.85
CA ALA A 39 -29.39 -15.69 -3.07
C ALA A 39 -28.36 -15.24 -2.02
N ALA A 40 -27.65 -16.16 -1.36
CA ALA A 40 -26.58 -15.85 -0.41
C ALA A 40 -25.38 -15.18 -1.10
N ILE A 41 -25.00 -15.66 -2.29
CA ILE A 41 -23.99 -15.00 -3.13
C ILE A 41 -24.50 -13.64 -3.59
N TYR A 42 -25.73 -13.53 -4.09
CA TYR A 42 -26.25 -12.25 -4.57
C TYR A 42 -26.38 -11.22 -3.43
N LEU A 43 -27.02 -11.58 -2.32
CA LEU A 43 -27.24 -10.70 -1.17
C LEU A 43 -25.92 -10.38 -0.45
N GLY A 44 -25.05 -11.37 -0.24
CA GLY A 44 -23.74 -11.17 0.40
C GLY A 44 -22.83 -10.22 -0.36
N PHE A 45 -22.94 -10.18 -1.69
CA PHE A 45 -22.09 -9.36 -2.56
C PHE A 45 -22.58 -7.92 -2.75
N THR A 46 -23.77 -7.53 -2.29
CA THR A 46 -24.26 -6.16 -2.52
C THR A 46 -23.65 -5.09 -1.62
N ARG A 47 -22.88 -5.45 -0.58
CA ARG A 47 -22.15 -4.46 0.25
C ARG A 47 -20.77 -4.86 0.73
N THR A 48 -20.32 -6.10 0.53
CA THR A 48 -18.99 -6.49 1.00
C THR A 48 -17.97 -6.39 -0.13
N ASN A 49 -17.24 -5.29 -0.11
CA ASN A 49 -15.93 -5.10 -0.73
C ASN A 49 -15.90 -5.32 -2.26
N TYR A 50 -15.91 -4.23 -3.03
CA TYR A 50 -15.76 -4.19 -4.50
C TYR A 50 -14.70 -5.20 -5.03
N PHE A 51 -13.60 -5.36 -4.29
CA PHE A 51 -12.53 -6.31 -4.57
C PHE A 51 -13.00 -7.78 -4.58
N LYS A 52 -13.85 -8.21 -3.64
CA LYS A 52 -14.35 -9.60 -3.58
C LYS A 52 -15.28 -9.94 -4.74
N VAL A 53 -16.12 -8.99 -5.16
CA VAL A 53 -16.99 -9.13 -6.35
C VAL A 53 -16.13 -9.30 -7.60
N HIS A 54 -15.09 -8.47 -7.75
CA HIS A 54 -14.21 -8.52 -8.91
C HIS A 54 -13.35 -9.78 -8.93
N TYR A 55 -12.84 -10.20 -7.76
CA TYR A 55 -12.11 -11.46 -7.60
C TYR A 55 -12.99 -12.68 -7.92
N LEU A 56 -14.25 -12.73 -7.42
CA LEU A 56 -15.17 -13.82 -7.76
C LEU A 56 -15.49 -13.85 -9.26
N LYS A 57 -15.80 -12.70 -9.87
CA LYS A 57 -16.00 -12.61 -11.33
C LYS A 57 -14.77 -13.15 -12.06
N TYR A 58 -13.58 -12.77 -11.62
CA TYR A 58 -12.31 -13.23 -12.17
C TYR A 58 -12.10 -14.76 -12.00
N SER A 59 -12.32 -15.31 -10.81
CA SER A 59 -12.24 -16.76 -10.56
C SER A 59 -13.25 -17.56 -11.38
N LEU A 60 -14.43 -17.01 -11.65
CA LEU A 60 -15.47 -17.65 -12.47
C LEU A 60 -15.17 -17.56 -13.98
N THR A 61 -14.48 -16.51 -14.43
CA THR A 61 -14.05 -16.38 -15.84
C THR A 61 -12.74 -17.10 -16.13
N SER A 62 -11.95 -17.41 -15.11
CA SER A 62 -10.68 -18.14 -15.24
C SER A 62 -10.96 -19.65 -15.29
N PRO A 63 -10.65 -20.36 -16.39
CA PRO A 63 -10.88 -21.79 -16.45
C PRO A 63 -10.04 -22.53 -15.40
N PRO A 64 -10.61 -23.53 -14.69
CA PRO A 64 -9.89 -24.26 -13.65
C PRO A 64 -8.68 -25.02 -14.21
N PRO A 65 -7.62 -25.23 -13.40
CA PRO A 65 -6.32 -25.71 -13.85
C PRO A 65 -6.36 -27.06 -14.59
N LEU A 66 -7.37 -27.91 -14.30
CA LEU A 66 -7.53 -29.20 -14.95
C LEU A 66 -7.91 -29.10 -16.45
N PHE A 67 -8.59 -28.02 -16.87
CA PHE A 67 -8.94 -27.80 -18.28
C PHE A 67 -7.78 -27.24 -19.12
N HIS A 68 -6.71 -26.74 -18.49
CA HIS A 68 -5.51 -26.30 -19.18
C HIS A 68 -4.68 -27.46 -19.76
N ALA A 69 -4.75 -28.65 -19.15
CA ALA A 69 -3.96 -29.80 -19.59
C ALA A 69 -4.49 -30.45 -20.88
N ILE A 70 -5.80 -30.40 -21.14
CA ILE A 70 -6.43 -31.07 -22.30
C ILE A 70 -6.67 -30.09 -23.46
N GLY A 71 -6.87 -28.81 -23.17
CA GLY A 71 -7.15 -27.78 -24.19
C GLY A 71 -5.94 -27.20 -24.93
N SER A 72 -4.71 -27.46 -24.48
CA SER A 72 -3.50 -26.85 -25.09
C SER A 72 -3.08 -27.47 -26.42
N LEU A 73 -3.59 -28.67 -26.76
CA LEU A 73 -3.24 -29.36 -28.02
C LEU A 73 -3.96 -28.80 -29.26
N PHE A 74 -5.08 -28.10 -29.10
CA PHE A 74 -5.92 -27.69 -30.25
C PHE A 74 -6.52 -26.28 -30.16
N SER A 75 -6.10 -25.45 -29.20
CA SER A 75 -6.52 -24.05 -29.18
C SER A 75 -5.60 -23.19 -30.06
N PRO A 76 -6.09 -22.49 -31.09
CA PRO A 76 -5.30 -21.44 -31.75
C PRO A 76 -4.88 -20.39 -30.71
N PRO A 77 -3.75 -19.68 -30.89
CA PRO A 77 -3.21 -18.79 -29.87
C PRO A 77 -4.30 -17.81 -29.45
N LYS A 78 -4.79 -17.97 -28.21
CA LYS A 78 -5.79 -17.08 -27.63
C LYS A 78 -5.26 -15.67 -27.76
N THR A 79 -6.10 -14.78 -28.29
CA THR A 79 -5.81 -13.37 -28.56
C THR A 79 -4.77 -12.79 -27.61
N SER A 80 -3.59 -12.42 -28.12
CA SER A 80 -2.42 -11.96 -27.37
C SER A 80 -2.58 -10.56 -26.79
N PHE A 81 -3.80 -10.05 -26.68
CA PHE A 81 -4.09 -8.68 -26.30
C PHE A 81 -4.68 -8.62 -24.89
N PHE A 82 -4.35 -7.55 -24.16
CA PHE A 82 -5.01 -7.19 -22.91
C PHE A 82 -5.27 -5.70 -22.81
N ALA A 83 -6.19 -5.34 -21.92
CA ALA A 83 -6.39 -3.98 -21.44
C ALA A 83 -6.12 -3.97 -19.93
N LEU A 84 -5.46 -2.91 -19.45
CA LEU A 84 -5.28 -2.70 -18.02
C LEU A 84 -6.62 -2.27 -17.41
N PRO A 85 -7.10 -2.91 -16.32
CA PRO A 85 -8.30 -2.42 -15.64
C PRO A 85 -7.98 -1.10 -14.90
N LEU A 86 -8.79 -0.06 -15.13
CA LEU A 86 -8.81 1.10 -14.22
C LEU A 86 -9.57 0.71 -12.96
N CYS A 87 -8.85 0.33 -11.91
CA CYS A 87 -9.42 0.19 -10.59
C CYS A 87 -9.39 1.55 -9.89
N ALA A 88 -10.53 2.22 -9.77
CA ALA A 88 -10.63 3.39 -8.92
C ALA A 88 -10.58 2.92 -7.46
N MET A 89 -9.42 3.06 -6.81
CA MET A 89 -9.18 2.62 -5.42
C MET A 89 -10.27 3.11 -4.46
N ASP A 90 -10.86 4.28 -4.74
CA ASP A 90 -11.90 4.92 -3.92
C ASP A 90 -13.21 5.23 -4.69
N GLY A 91 -13.51 4.46 -5.74
CA GLY A 91 -14.72 4.66 -6.55
C GLY A 91 -14.67 5.91 -7.45
N PRO A 92 -15.83 6.38 -7.99
CA PRO A 92 -15.87 7.39 -9.07
C PRO A 92 -15.26 8.77 -8.73
N LEU A 93 -14.89 9.00 -7.47
CA LEU A 93 -14.23 10.22 -7.01
C LEU A 93 -12.70 10.20 -7.17
N SER A 94 -12.08 9.03 -7.38
CA SER A 94 -10.62 8.85 -7.38
C SER A 94 -9.88 9.80 -8.32
N PHE A 95 -10.46 10.09 -9.49
CA PHE A 95 -9.82 10.96 -10.48
C PHE A 95 -10.20 12.44 -10.35
N ARG A 96 -11.13 12.83 -9.47
CA ARG A 96 -11.73 14.19 -9.49
C ARG A 96 -10.67 15.29 -9.52
N TRP A 97 -9.63 15.16 -8.71
CA TRP A 97 -8.59 16.17 -8.52
C TRP A 97 -7.39 16.05 -9.46
N TRP A 98 -7.39 15.10 -10.39
CA TRP A 98 -6.28 14.96 -11.32
C TRP A 98 -6.30 16.06 -12.39
N PRO A 99 -5.11 16.55 -12.81
CA PRO A 99 -4.95 17.33 -14.04
C PRO A 99 -5.64 16.67 -15.25
N HIS A 100 -6.17 17.48 -16.16
CA HIS A 100 -6.96 16.99 -17.29
C HIS A 100 -6.15 16.10 -18.23
N ASP A 101 -4.89 16.44 -18.47
CA ASP A 101 -3.91 15.66 -19.21
C ASP A 101 -3.66 14.28 -18.57
N MET A 102 -3.52 14.19 -17.25
CA MET A 102 -3.36 12.91 -16.56
C MET A 102 -4.62 12.03 -16.66
N LYS A 103 -5.82 12.63 -16.56
CA LYS A 103 -7.09 11.91 -16.78
C LYS A 103 -7.19 11.36 -18.20
N ASN A 104 -6.84 12.17 -19.19
CA ASN A 104 -6.87 11.78 -20.59
C ASN A 104 -5.88 10.66 -20.87
N LEU A 105 -4.66 10.75 -20.34
CA LEU A 105 -3.66 9.69 -20.44
C LEU A 105 -4.15 8.39 -19.81
N ALA A 106 -4.78 8.44 -18.62
CA ALA A 106 -5.33 7.25 -17.97
C ALA A 106 -6.44 6.59 -18.81
N LEU A 107 -7.32 7.39 -19.43
CA LEU A 107 -8.36 6.88 -20.33
C LEU A 107 -7.77 6.29 -21.61
N GLU A 108 -6.74 6.92 -22.18
CA GLU A 108 -6.02 6.42 -23.34
C GLU A 108 -5.36 5.06 -23.05
N LEU A 109 -4.63 4.95 -21.93
CA LEU A 109 -4.02 3.70 -21.48
C LEU A 109 -5.04 2.59 -21.24
N TYR A 110 -6.22 2.93 -20.71
CA TYR A 110 -7.32 1.97 -20.50
C TYR A 110 -7.93 1.47 -21.82
N GLN A 111 -8.07 2.35 -22.80
CA GLN A 111 -8.65 2.02 -24.11
C GLN A 111 -7.67 1.27 -25.02
N ASN A 112 -6.36 1.41 -24.77
CA ASN A 112 -5.33 0.76 -25.56
C ASN A 112 -5.30 -0.75 -25.32
N GLN A 113 -5.31 -1.51 -26.42
CA GLN A 113 -5.12 -2.95 -26.43
C GLN A 113 -3.62 -3.24 -26.57
N CYS A 114 -3.01 -3.76 -25.51
CA CYS A 114 -1.58 -4.07 -25.46
C CYS A 114 -1.32 -5.51 -25.89
N ARG A 115 -0.31 -5.75 -26.74
CA ARG A 115 0.13 -7.11 -27.12
C ARG A 115 1.11 -7.64 -26.08
N MET A 116 0.85 -8.82 -25.51
CA MET A 116 1.67 -9.42 -24.43
C MET A 116 3.17 -9.38 -24.72
N ASN A 117 3.58 -10.02 -25.82
CA ASN A 117 4.98 -10.15 -26.23
C ASN A 117 5.64 -8.84 -26.68
N GLU A 118 4.90 -7.74 -26.76
CA GLU A 118 5.41 -6.40 -27.03
C GLU A 118 5.31 -5.48 -25.80
N THR A 119 4.71 -5.95 -24.70
CA THR A 119 4.40 -5.13 -23.53
C THR A 119 5.39 -5.31 -22.38
N ILE A 120 5.81 -4.19 -21.80
CA ILE A 120 6.57 -4.13 -20.56
C ILE A 120 5.58 -3.91 -19.41
N VAL A 121 5.64 -4.77 -18.39
CA VAL A 121 4.80 -4.67 -17.20
C VAL A 121 5.63 -4.19 -16.03
N ILE A 122 5.18 -3.13 -15.36
CA ILE A 122 5.83 -2.59 -14.18
C ILE A 122 4.92 -2.79 -12.97
N CYS A 123 5.33 -3.66 -12.06
CA CYS A 123 4.67 -3.91 -10.79
C CYS A 123 5.22 -2.97 -9.72
N HIS A 124 4.56 -1.83 -9.52
CA HIS A 124 4.94 -0.83 -8.54
C HIS A 124 4.30 -1.08 -7.17
N SER A 125 4.88 -2.00 -6.41
CA SER A 125 4.39 -2.40 -5.09
C SER A 125 5.47 -3.15 -4.32
N GLU A 126 5.17 -3.51 -3.08
CA GLU A 126 6.00 -4.46 -2.36
C GLU A 126 6.00 -5.86 -3.03
N PRO A 127 7.09 -6.66 -2.93
CA PRO A 127 7.14 -7.98 -3.54
C PRO A 127 6.05 -8.93 -3.07
N GLY A 128 5.53 -8.81 -1.85
CA GLY A 128 4.39 -9.61 -1.39
C GLY A 128 3.12 -9.45 -2.24
N ALA A 129 2.97 -8.32 -2.96
CA ALA A 129 1.89 -8.08 -3.92
C ALA A 129 2.20 -8.59 -5.33
N TRP A 130 3.40 -9.13 -5.56
CA TRP A 130 3.77 -9.71 -6.84
C TRP A 130 3.40 -11.19 -6.90
N TYR A 131 3.02 -11.66 -8.08
CA TYR A 131 2.70 -13.08 -8.24
C TYR A 131 3.97 -13.95 -8.07
N PRO A 132 3.92 -15.05 -7.31
CA PRO A 132 2.78 -15.56 -6.53
C PRO A 132 2.50 -14.73 -5.27
N LEU A 133 1.25 -14.36 -4.99
CA LEU A 133 0.90 -13.43 -3.91
C LEU A 133 1.24 -13.95 -2.50
N LEU A 134 1.65 -13.05 -1.59
CA LEU A 134 1.71 -13.27 -0.13
C LEU A 134 0.51 -12.67 0.62
N SER A 135 -0.18 -11.69 0.02
CA SER A 135 -1.27 -10.94 0.65
C SER A 135 -2.52 -10.88 -0.24
N GLU A 136 -3.68 -10.57 0.35
CA GLU A 136 -4.95 -10.42 -0.36
C GLU A 136 -4.97 -9.12 -1.20
N THR A 137 -4.37 -9.16 -2.39
CA THR A 137 -4.38 -8.06 -3.37
C THR A 137 -4.57 -8.58 -4.78
N PHE A 138 -4.74 -7.68 -5.76
CA PHE A 138 -4.72 -8.08 -7.16
C PHE A 138 -3.27 -8.45 -7.55
N PRO A 139 -3.06 -9.62 -8.20
CA PRO A 139 -1.72 -10.04 -8.59
C PRO A 139 -1.12 -9.08 -9.60
N CYS A 140 0.14 -8.71 -9.39
CA CYS A 140 0.98 -8.10 -10.42
C CYS A 140 2.19 -9.01 -10.73
N PRO A 141 2.43 -9.40 -11.99
CA PRO A 141 1.56 -9.15 -13.13
C PRO A 141 0.23 -9.90 -12.96
N PRO A 142 -0.83 -9.52 -13.69
CA PRO A 142 -2.08 -10.26 -13.62
C PRO A 142 -1.86 -11.73 -14.03
N SER A 143 -2.30 -12.67 -13.20
CA SER A 143 -1.94 -14.10 -13.33
C SER A 143 -2.46 -14.80 -14.59
N SER A 144 -3.45 -14.21 -15.28
CA SER A 144 -4.01 -14.72 -16.54
C SER A 144 -3.19 -14.34 -17.77
N TYR A 145 -2.19 -13.49 -17.59
CA TYR A 145 -1.34 -12.99 -18.66
C TYR A 145 0.08 -13.56 -18.52
N HIS A 146 0.65 -13.97 -19.65
CA HIS A 146 1.95 -14.61 -19.75
C HIS A 146 2.70 -14.05 -20.95
N ASP A 147 3.98 -14.42 -21.07
CA ASP A 147 4.82 -14.08 -22.23
C ASP A 147 4.92 -12.58 -22.48
N PHE A 148 5.05 -11.78 -21.41
CA PHE A 148 5.35 -10.36 -21.50
C PHE A 148 6.72 -10.14 -22.14
N LYS A 149 6.89 -9.00 -22.83
CA LYS A 149 8.21 -8.60 -23.34
C LYS A 149 9.22 -8.43 -22.21
N SER A 150 8.79 -7.84 -21.10
CA SER A 150 9.58 -7.74 -19.88
C SER A 150 8.67 -7.51 -18.68
N LEU A 151 9.04 -8.11 -17.56
CA LEU A 151 8.39 -7.98 -16.27
C LEU A 151 9.33 -7.33 -15.25
N ILE A 152 8.89 -6.21 -14.69
CA ILE A 152 9.70 -5.36 -13.83
C ILE A 152 9.01 -5.21 -12.48
N GLY A 153 9.69 -5.60 -11.41
CA GLY A 153 9.27 -5.27 -10.05
C GLY A 153 9.87 -3.93 -9.63
N ARG A 154 9.05 -2.89 -9.39
CA ARG A 154 9.53 -1.59 -8.89
C ARG A 154 9.16 -1.44 -7.41
N THR A 155 10.15 -1.38 -6.53
CA THR A 155 9.93 -1.36 -5.08
C THR A 155 10.97 -0.52 -4.32
N MET A 156 10.64 -0.16 -3.09
CA MET A 156 11.48 0.62 -2.16
C MET A 156 11.03 0.37 -0.72
N PHE A 157 11.98 0.17 0.21
CA PHE A 157 11.70 -0.10 1.62
C PHE A 157 12.73 0.54 2.54
N GLU A 158 12.24 1.03 3.67
CA GLU A 158 13.03 1.63 4.75
C GLU A 158 13.45 0.55 5.77
N THR A 159 14.01 -0.59 5.32
CA THR A 159 14.53 -1.64 6.22
C THR A 159 15.90 -2.14 5.79
N ASN A 160 16.66 -2.77 6.70
CA ASN A 160 18.05 -3.14 6.46
C ASN A 160 18.26 -4.36 5.55
N ARG A 161 17.19 -5.08 5.17
CA ARG A 161 17.24 -6.28 4.32
C ARG A 161 15.90 -6.54 3.64
N VAL A 162 15.90 -7.54 2.76
CA VAL A 162 14.72 -8.15 2.16
C VAL A 162 14.58 -9.56 2.73
N ASN A 163 13.35 -10.02 3.02
CA ASN A 163 13.13 -11.40 3.49
C ASN A 163 13.24 -12.40 2.33
N ASP A 164 13.34 -13.69 2.66
CA ASP A 164 13.55 -14.74 1.67
C ASP A 164 12.40 -14.79 0.64
N GLU A 165 11.14 -14.64 1.08
CA GLU A 165 10.00 -14.69 0.16
C GLU A 165 9.97 -13.52 -0.84
N HIS A 166 10.38 -12.32 -0.40
CA HIS A 166 10.51 -11.15 -1.24
C HIS A 166 11.71 -11.26 -2.19
N MET A 167 12.84 -11.80 -1.70
CA MET A 167 14.02 -12.08 -2.52
C MET A 167 13.68 -13.05 -3.65
N GLU A 168 12.98 -14.16 -3.36
CA GLU A 168 12.55 -15.13 -4.38
C GLU A 168 11.71 -14.46 -5.47
N ARG A 169 10.75 -13.61 -5.09
CA ARG A 169 9.91 -12.87 -6.04
C ARG A 169 10.67 -11.85 -6.86
N CYS A 170 11.61 -11.15 -6.25
CA CYS A 170 12.52 -10.26 -6.98
C CYS A 170 13.31 -11.02 -8.05
N ASN A 171 13.79 -12.22 -7.72
CA ASN A 171 14.55 -13.06 -8.65
C ASN A 171 13.68 -13.75 -9.72
N ILE A 172 12.35 -13.77 -9.58
CA ILE A 172 11.41 -14.19 -10.66
C ILE A 172 11.27 -13.11 -11.73
N MET A 173 11.40 -11.82 -11.37
CA MET A 173 11.30 -10.71 -12.31
C MET A 173 12.45 -10.70 -13.32
N ASP A 174 12.26 -10.06 -14.48
CA ASP A 174 13.37 -9.80 -15.41
C ASP A 174 14.28 -8.70 -14.85
N TYR A 175 13.67 -7.64 -14.29
CA TYR A 175 14.39 -6.56 -13.62
C TYR A 175 13.69 -6.16 -12.31
N VAL A 176 14.50 -5.66 -11.38
CA VAL A 176 14.07 -5.09 -10.12
C VAL A 176 14.51 -3.64 -10.07
N TRP A 177 13.56 -2.73 -10.20
CA TRP A 177 13.81 -1.29 -10.14
C TRP A 177 13.75 -0.81 -8.70
N VAL A 178 14.88 -0.32 -8.21
CA VAL A 178 15.03 0.30 -6.89
C VAL A 178 15.32 1.79 -7.04
N THR A 179 15.13 2.57 -5.97
CA THR A 179 15.17 4.04 -6.08
C THR A 179 16.49 4.70 -5.71
N THR A 180 17.35 4.00 -4.97
CA THR A 180 18.60 4.54 -4.42
C THR A 180 19.66 3.44 -4.30
N GLU A 181 20.92 3.82 -4.16
CA GLU A 181 22.07 2.93 -3.92
C GLU A 181 21.96 2.18 -2.61
N PHE A 182 21.32 2.78 -1.61
CA PHE A 182 20.94 2.08 -0.39
C PHE A 182 20.12 0.83 -0.71
N HIS A 183 19.05 0.99 -1.50
CA HIS A 183 18.20 -0.13 -1.86
C HIS A 183 18.93 -1.13 -2.76
N GLU A 184 19.75 -0.67 -3.71
CA GLU A 184 20.56 -1.55 -4.55
C GLU A 184 21.45 -2.45 -3.69
N SER A 185 22.20 -1.84 -2.77
CA SER A 185 23.10 -2.54 -1.85
C SER A 185 22.34 -3.51 -0.95
N THR A 186 21.24 -3.06 -0.34
CA THR A 186 20.41 -3.87 0.55
C THR A 186 19.80 -5.07 -0.17
N PHE A 187 19.33 -4.90 -1.42
CA PHE A 187 18.72 -5.98 -2.18
C PHE A 187 19.76 -7.00 -2.63
N VAL A 188 20.91 -6.55 -3.15
CA VAL A 188 22.00 -7.43 -3.54
C VAL A 188 22.53 -8.22 -2.34
N GLN A 189 22.74 -7.56 -1.19
CA GLN A 189 23.17 -8.24 0.04
C GLN A 189 22.13 -9.23 0.58
N SER A 190 20.86 -9.03 0.26
CA SER A 190 19.77 -9.95 0.62
C SER A 190 19.60 -11.12 -0.37
N GLY A 191 20.45 -11.23 -1.41
CA GLY A 191 20.46 -12.37 -2.34
C GLY A 191 19.70 -12.14 -3.65
N ILE A 192 19.27 -10.91 -3.96
CA ILE A 192 18.75 -10.58 -5.28
C ILE A 192 19.91 -10.52 -6.28
N ASP A 193 19.74 -11.11 -7.46
CA ASP A 193 20.76 -11.13 -8.53
C ASP A 193 21.15 -9.68 -8.93
N PRO A 194 22.43 -9.29 -8.78
CA PRO A 194 22.89 -7.95 -9.13
C PRO A 194 22.61 -7.56 -10.59
N SER A 195 22.58 -8.53 -11.51
CA SER A 195 22.31 -8.26 -12.93
C SER A 195 20.86 -7.84 -13.20
N LYS A 196 19.96 -8.09 -12.25
CA LYS A 196 18.55 -7.71 -12.32
C LYS A 196 18.25 -6.38 -11.64
N VAL A 197 19.06 -5.97 -10.67
CA VAL A 197 18.82 -4.74 -9.90
C VAL A 197 19.24 -3.52 -10.71
N VAL A 198 18.30 -2.60 -10.90
CA VAL A 198 18.53 -1.35 -11.64
C VAL A 198 18.08 -0.18 -10.79
N LYS A 199 18.97 0.79 -10.55
CA LYS A 199 18.63 2.04 -9.88
C LYS A 199 17.87 2.97 -10.83
N ILE A 200 16.58 3.16 -10.57
CA ILE A 200 15.70 4.14 -11.22
C ILE A 200 15.13 5.07 -10.15
N VAL A 201 15.67 6.29 -10.08
CA VAL A 201 15.24 7.31 -9.11
C VAL A 201 13.74 7.58 -9.20
N GLN A 202 13.10 7.91 -8.07
CA GLN A 202 11.70 8.31 -8.07
C GLN A 202 11.57 9.71 -8.67
N PRO A 203 10.87 9.89 -9.81
CA PRO A 203 10.63 11.22 -10.35
C PRO A 203 9.68 12.00 -9.44
N VAL A 204 9.87 13.32 -9.42
CA VAL A 204 8.95 14.31 -8.83
C VAL A 204 8.55 15.31 -9.93
N ASP A 205 7.26 15.67 -9.98
CA ASP A 205 6.79 16.67 -10.94
C ASP A 205 7.12 18.08 -10.43
N VAL A 206 8.34 18.55 -10.70
CA VAL A 206 8.83 19.88 -10.26
C VAL A 206 8.06 21.05 -10.85
N LYS A 207 7.27 20.83 -11.91
CA LYS A 207 6.38 21.84 -12.50
C LYS A 207 5.07 21.90 -11.74
N PHE A 208 4.55 20.76 -11.30
CA PHE A 208 3.42 20.69 -10.39
C PHE A 208 3.80 21.21 -9.00
N PHE A 209 4.94 20.78 -8.45
CA PHE A 209 5.48 21.23 -7.16
C PHE A 209 6.38 22.45 -7.35
N ASP A 210 5.75 23.58 -7.66
CA ASP A 210 6.41 24.87 -7.82
C ASP A 210 5.78 25.91 -6.88
N PRO A 211 6.53 26.44 -5.90
CA PRO A 211 6.00 27.40 -4.94
C PRO A 211 5.52 28.71 -5.61
N VAL A 212 5.99 29.05 -6.81
CA VAL A 212 5.54 30.26 -7.54
C VAL A 212 4.12 30.12 -8.07
N ARG A 213 3.62 28.88 -8.26
CA ARG A 213 2.31 28.62 -8.86
C ARG A 213 1.15 28.68 -7.88
N TYR A 214 1.42 28.64 -6.58
CA TYR A 214 0.37 28.54 -5.55
C TYR A 214 0.46 29.69 -4.56
N LYS A 215 -0.71 30.15 -4.12
CA LYS A 215 -0.79 31.02 -2.96
C LYS A 215 -0.52 30.18 -1.70
N PRO A 216 0.48 30.50 -0.88
CA PRO A 216 0.69 29.81 0.38
C PRO A 216 -0.56 29.88 1.26
N LEU A 217 -0.88 28.78 1.94
CA LEU A 217 -1.90 28.78 2.98
C LEU A 217 -1.40 29.66 4.13
N ASP A 218 -2.19 30.65 4.54
CA ASP A 218 -1.84 31.52 5.66
C ASP A 218 -1.99 30.74 6.97
N LEU A 219 -0.89 30.11 7.38
CA LEU A 219 -0.74 29.47 8.68
C LEU A 219 -0.15 30.44 9.72
N ALA A 220 0.41 31.57 9.28
CA ALA A 220 1.02 32.57 10.15
C ALA A 220 -0.03 33.28 11.02
N SER A 221 -1.28 33.36 10.55
CA SER A 221 -2.41 33.77 11.38
C SER A 221 -2.70 32.80 12.54
N ARG A 222 -2.03 31.64 12.59
CA ARG A 222 -2.21 30.59 13.61
C ARG A 222 -0.95 30.36 14.46
N ALA A 223 0.26 30.29 13.88
CA ALA A 223 1.58 30.28 14.57
C ALA A 223 2.78 30.19 13.58
N LYS A 224 4.04 30.20 14.07
CA LYS A 224 5.25 29.81 13.31
C LYS A 224 5.40 28.27 13.24
N LEU A 225 5.83 27.73 12.11
CA LEU A 225 5.43 26.37 11.68
C LEU A 225 6.46 25.24 11.91
N VAL A 226 6.00 24.07 12.36
CA VAL A 226 6.65 22.76 12.15
C VAL A 226 5.66 21.83 11.40
N LEU A 227 6.07 21.21 10.29
CA LEU A 227 5.25 20.28 9.51
C LEU A 227 5.69 18.83 9.76
N GLY A 228 4.73 17.96 10.08
CA GLY A 228 4.93 16.53 10.37
C GLY A 228 4.26 15.59 9.37
N SER A 229 4.89 14.46 9.08
CA SER A 229 4.39 13.46 8.13
C SER A 229 3.69 12.28 8.80
N GLY A 230 2.52 11.91 8.27
CA GLY A 230 1.92 10.56 8.31
C GLY A 230 1.69 9.90 9.68
N TRP A 231 0.43 9.56 9.98
CA TRP A 231 0.03 8.84 11.20
C TRP A 231 0.31 7.32 11.14
N GLU A 232 1.58 6.94 10.92
CA GLU A 232 2.07 5.55 10.97
C GLU A 232 3.25 5.50 11.93
N TYR A 233 3.36 4.50 12.82
CA TYR A 233 4.49 4.40 13.77
C TYR A 233 5.85 4.45 13.06
N ARG A 234 5.99 3.74 11.94
CA ARG A 234 7.18 3.76 11.07
C ARG A 234 7.54 5.16 10.54
N LYS A 235 6.59 6.08 10.51
CA LYS A 235 6.81 7.48 10.11
C LYS A 235 7.23 8.38 11.27
N GLY A 236 7.36 7.83 12.48
CA GLY A 236 7.92 8.51 13.65
C GLY A 236 7.06 9.66 14.16
N TRP A 237 5.73 9.58 13.99
CA TRP A 237 4.81 10.63 14.46
C TRP A 237 4.90 10.82 15.98
N ASP A 238 5.16 9.73 16.70
CA ASP A 238 5.34 9.67 18.16
C ASP A 238 6.62 10.40 18.58
N VAL A 239 7.75 10.10 17.91
CA VAL A 239 9.02 10.81 18.15
C VAL A 239 8.89 12.29 17.83
N LEU A 240 8.22 12.63 16.72
CA LEU A 240 7.96 14.01 16.34
C LEU A 240 7.10 14.74 17.37
N LEU A 241 5.95 14.18 17.75
CA LEU A 241 5.02 14.80 18.69
C LEU A 241 5.68 14.99 20.05
N LYS A 242 6.34 13.94 20.56
CA LYS A 242 7.04 13.99 21.84
C LYS A 242 8.17 15.01 21.85
N SER A 243 8.97 15.06 20.79
CA SER A 243 10.04 16.07 20.64
C SER A 243 9.47 17.49 20.58
N TYR A 244 8.40 17.69 19.82
CA TYR A 244 7.77 19.00 19.67
C TYR A 244 7.24 19.51 21.00
N LEU A 245 6.48 18.67 21.69
CA LEU A 245 5.96 18.98 23.01
C LEU A 245 7.13 19.35 23.92
N LYS A 246 8.13 18.47 24.11
CA LYS A 246 9.28 18.74 24.99
C LYS A 246 10.03 20.05 24.69
N GLU A 247 10.18 20.39 23.41
CA GLU A 247 10.97 21.57 23.01
C GLU A 247 10.20 22.88 23.09
N PHE A 248 8.89 22.86 22.78
CA PHE A 248 8.13 24.09 22.55
C PHE A 248 6.99 24.30 23.54
N SER A 249 6.94 25.52 24.07
CA SER A 249 5.84 26.00 24.89
C SER A 249 4.98 27.00 24.12
N LYS A 250 3.83 27.37 24.70
CA LYS A 250 2.98 28.44 24.16
C LYS A 250 3.73 29.75 23.89
N ASP A 251 4.77 30.06 24.66
CA ASP A 251 5.54 31.31 24.54
C ASP A 251 6.43 31.33 23.28
N ASP A 252 6.75 30.17 22.71
CA ASP A 252 7.51 30.06 21.46
C ASP A 252 6.72 30.49 20.23
N TRP A 253 5.40 30.58 20.35
CA TRP A 253 4.50 30.97 19.27
C TRP A 253 4.66 30.07 18.03
N VAL A 254 4.81 28.77 18.27
CA VAL A 254 4.90 27.74 17.23
C VAL A 254 3.65 26.86 17.19
N ALA A 255 3.41 26.21 16.04
CA ALA A 255 2.40 25.17 15.92
C ALA A 255 2.92 23.99 15.11
N LEU A 256 2.60 22.79 15.58
CA LEU A 256 2.81 21.54 14.87
C LEU A 256 1.59 21.20 14.03
N TYR A 257 1.79 20.97 12.73
CA TYR A 257 0.74 20.46 11.85
C TYR A 257 1.04 19.02 11.48
N LEU A 258 0.10 18.14 11.84
CA LEU A 258 0.20 16.72 11.56
C LEU A 258 -0.69 16.36 10.38
N LEU A 259 -0.07 15.75 9.37
CA LEU A 259 -0.81 15.02 8.36
C LEU A 259 -1.32 13.71 8.94
N THR A 260 -2.64 13.57 8.96
CA THR A 260 -3.29 12.30 9.28
C THR A 260 -4.08 11.79 8.09
N ASN A 261 -3.87 10.52 7.74
CA ASN A 261 -4.71 9.76 6.83
C ASN A 261 -5.11 8.49 7.58
N PRO A 262 -6.40 8.12 7.66
CA PRO A 262 -6.83 6.84 8.22
C PRO A 262 -6.41 5.69 7.30
N TYR A 263 -5.10 5.42 7.25
CA TYR A 263 -4.58 4.24 6.60
C TYR A 263 -4.72 3.08 7.61
N HIS A 264 -5.64 2.16 7.33
CA HIS A 264 -5.95 0.96 8.14
C HIS A 264 -6.39 1.18 9.61
N THR A 265 -6.70 2.39 10.07
CA THR A 265 -7.07 2.66 11.48
C THR A 265 -8.19 3.68 11.66
N ASP A 266 -8.71 3.78 12.90
CA ASP A 266 -9.75 4.73 13.32
C ASP A 266 -9.33 6.21 13.07
N MET A 267 -10.32 7.04 12.69
CA MET A 267 -10.17 8.47 12.41
C MET A 267 -10.09 9.35 13.66
N ASP A 268 -10.23 8.78 14.86
CA ASP A 268 -10.16 9.52 16.12
C ASP A 268 -8.71 9.87 16.54
N PHE A 269 -8.05 10.67 15.71
CA PHE A 269 -6.67 11.12 15.96
C PHE A 269 -6.57 12.03 17.19
N GLY A 270 -7.64 12.76 17.53
CA GLY A 270 -7.64 13.67 18.68
C GLY A 270 -7.47 12.91 19.99
N ASN A 271 -8.27 11.88 20.22
CA ASN A 271 -8.13 11.06 21.42
C ASN A 271 -6.81 10.28 21.42
N LYS A 272 -6.33 9.80 20.27
CA LYS A 272 -5.00 9.16 20.20
C LYS A 272 -3.84 10.06 20.63
N ILE A 273 -3.91 11.37 20.34
CA ILE A 273 -2.92 12.34 20.81
C ILE A 273 -3.01 12.47 22.33
N LEU A 274 -4.23 12.60 22.88
CA LEU A 274 -4.45 12.70 24.32
C LEU A 274 -3.98 11.44 25.06
N ASP A 275 -4.35 10.25 24.56
CA ASP A 275 -3.91 8.96 25.10
C ASP A 275 -2.37 8.85 25.08
N PHE A 276 -1.74 9.29 23.99
CA PHE A 276 -0.28 9.32 23.89
C PHE A 276 0.33 10.24 24.95
N MET A 277 -0.20 11.46 25.09
CA MET A 277 0.27 12.43 26.09
C MET A 277 0.14 11.87 27.51
N GLU A 278 -1.01 11.29 27.87
CA GLU A 278 -1.24 10.65 29.17
C GLU A 278 -0.27 9.50 29.44
N SER A 279 0.04 8.69 28.43
CA SER A 279 0.96 7.55 28.56
C SER A 279 2.45 7.93 28.56
N SER A 280 2.79 9.15 28.12
CA SER A 280 4.17 9.56 27.87
C SER A 280 4.93 10.08 29.10
N ASP A 281 4.30 10.10 30.28
CA ASP A 281 4.83 10.66 31.54
C ASP A 281 5.42 12.09 31.40
N MET A 282 4.94 12.85 30.41
CA MET A 282 5.46 14.18 30.11
C MET A 282 4.94 15.24 31.10
N VAL A 283 5.85 16.10 31.55
CA VAL A 283 5.51 17.25 32.40
C VAL A 283 5.10 18.42 31.51
N GLU A 284 3.86 18.89 31.67
CA GLU A 284 3.39 20.09 30.98
C GLU A 284 4.21 21.34 31.41
N PRO A 285 4.67 22.18 30.45
CA PRO A 285 5.34 23.44 30.76
C PRO A 285 4.44 24.35 31.57
N VAL A 286 5.02 25.21 32.42
CA VAL A 286 4.26 26.15 33.26
C VAL A 286 3.35 27.08 32.42
N SER A 287 3.76 27.41 31.20
CA SER A 287 3.00 28.23 30.24
C SER A 287 1.94 27.46 29.44
N GLY A 288 1.89 26.13 29.58
CA GLY A 288 1.13 25.21 28.74
C GLY A 288 1.82 24.86 27.41
N TRP A 289 1.33 23.80 26.76
CA TRP A 289 1.82 23.32 25.47
C TRP A 289 1.47 24.26 24.30
N ALA A 290 2.32 24.26 23.28
CA ALA A 290 2.07 24.93 22.02
C ALA A 290 0.99 24.17 21.20
N PRO A 291 0.08 24.86 20.48
CA PRO A 291 -1.08 24.23 19.85
C PRO A 291 -0.72 23.26 18.71
N GLU A 292 -1.36 22.10 18.65
CA GLU A 292 -1.37 21.23 17.48
C GLU A 292 -2.56 21.52 16.55
N HIS A 293 -2.31 21.45 15.25
CA HIS A 293 -3.34 21.66 14.24
C HIS A 293 -3.40 20.50 13.23
N ARG A 294 -4.62 20.11 12.88
CA ARG A 294 -4.88 19.12 11.82
C ARG A 294 -4.85 19.81 10.47
N GLY A 295 -4.02 19.32 9.56
CA GLY A 295 -3.93 19.81 8.17
C GLY A 295 -3.59 18.67 7.23
N GLY A 296 -4.36 18.53 6.15
CA GLY A 296 -4.13 17.49 5.13
C GLY A 296 -3.16 17.96 4.06
N TRP A 297 -2.04 17.27 3.87
CA TRP A 297 -1.38 16.92 2.60
C TRP A 297 -0.14 16.03 2.84
N GLY A 298 0.12 15.05 1.97
CA GLY A 298 1.16 14.03 2.16
C GLY A 298 1.96 13.61 0.93
N ARG A 299 3.10 12.97 1.25
CA ARG A 299 4.18 12.40 0.40
C ARG A 299 5.15 13.44 -0.19
N PRO A 300 6.32 12.98 -0.66
CA PRO A 300 7.52 12.67 0.14
C PRO A 300 8.54 13.82 0.10
N LEU A 301 9.60 13.72 0.90
CA LEU A 301 10.67 14.72 1.08
C LEU A 301 11.09 15.50 -0.19
N VAL A 302 11.15 14.83 -1.35
CA VAL A 302 11.42 15.45 -2.66
C VAL A 302 10.38 16.49 -3.10
N GLU A 303 9.10 16.33 -2.75
CA GLU A 303 8.04 17.33 -2.98
C GLU A 303 8.22 18.52 -2.06
N ALA A 304 8.58 18.30 -0.79
CA ALA A 304 8.89 19.39 0.14
C ALA A 304 10.12 20.18 -0.32
N MET A 305 11.17 19.49 -0.76
CA MET A 305 12.35 20.09 -1.39
C MET A 305 11.96 20.85 -2.67
N SER A 306 11.13 20.25 -3.54
CA SER A 306 10.61 20.91 -4.74
C SER A 306 9.81 22.16 -4.39
N MET A 307 9.04 22.16 -3.29
CA MET A 307 8.30 23.33 -2.80
C MET A 307 9.19 24.36 -2.06
N ALA A 308 10.52 24.20 -2.12
CA ALA A 308 11.50 25.03 -1.45
C ALA A 308 11.32 25.12 0.09
N LEU A 309 10.79 24.04 0.69
CA LEU A 309 10.60 23.94 2.14
C LEU A 309 11.87 23.41 2.80
N GLN A 310 12.09 23.83 4.04
CA GLN A 310 13.08 23.22 4.90
C GLN A 310 12.66 21.80 5.28
N VAL A 311 13.62 20.88 5.31
CA VAL A 311 13.35 19.46 5.55
C VAL A 311 14.27 18.96 6.65
N ILE A 312 13.67 18.45 7.73
CA ILE A 312 14.32 17.60 8.73
C ILE A 312 13.89 16.16 8.41
N ALA A 313 14.85 15.24 8.28
CA ALA A 313 14.56 13.85 8.03
C ALA A 313 15.66 12.93 8.55
N THR A 314 15.26 11.73 8.97
CA THR A 314 16.17 10.70 9.49
C THR A 314 17.32 10.45 8.52
N ASN A 315 18.55 10.54 9.03
CA ASN A 315 19.78 10.38 8.27
C ASN A 315 20.09 8.89 8.01
N TRP A 316 19.15 8.19 7.38
CA TRP A 316 19.24 6.77 7.10
C TRP A 316 18.35 6.36 5.91
N SER A 317 18.70 5.25 5.26
CA SER A 317 18.01 4.70 4.09
C SER A 317 18.00 5.62 2.86
N GLY A 318 17.08 5.41 1.93
CA GLY A 318 16.99 6.11 0.65
C GLY A 318 17.05 7.64 0.72
N PRO A 319 16.46 8.32 1.72
CA PRO A 319 16.54 9.77 1.82
C PRO A 319 17.97 10.34 1.82
N THR A 320 18.98 9.60 2.30
CA THR A 320 20.36 10.11 2.36
C THR A 320 20.98 10.36 0.98
N GLU A 321 20.46 9.76 -0.09
CA GLU A 321 20.97 9.96 -1.44
C GLU A 321 20.58 11.32 -2.04
N PHE A 322 19.40 11.85 -1.69
CA PHE A 322 18.85 13.05 -2.31
C PHE A 322 18.62 14.21 -1.35
N LEU A 323 18.69 14.00 -0.02
CA LEU A 323 18.50 15.05 0.98
C LEU A 323 19.70 16.00 1.10
N THR A 324 20.09 16.61 0.00
CA THR A 324 21.01 17.74 -0.03
C THR A 324 20.32 18.99 0.53
N ASN A 325 21.08 19.92 1.10
CA ASN A 325 20.52 21.16 1.68
C ASN A 325 19.35 20.92 2.67
N SER A 326 19.49 19.89 3.51
CA SER A 326 18.50 19.50 4.51
C SER A 326 19.10 19.47 5.92
N TYR A 327 18.31 19.08 6.92
CA TYR A 327 18.75 18.84 8.29
C TYR A 327 18.71 17.34 8.59
N PRO A 328 19.85 16.63 8.47
CA PRO A 328 19.90 15.19 8.72
C PRO A 328 19.70 14.93 10.21
N LEU A 329 18.60 14.25 10.55
CA LEU A 329 18.28 13.84 11.91
C LEU A 329 19.07 12.57 12.28
N PRO A 330 19.92 12.62 13.33
CA PRO A 330 20.65 11.44 13.78
C PRO A 330 19.75 10.28 14.21
N VAL A 331 20.29 9.08 14.10
CA VAL A 331 19.66 7.82 14.53
C VAL A 331 20.28 7.41 15.87
N ASP A 332 19.44 7.15 16.87
CA ASP A 332 19.93 6.70 18.19
C ASP A 332 20.26 5.22 18.19
N ARG A 333 19.43 4.41 17.51
CA ARG A 333 19.59 2.95 17.43
C ARG A 333 18.86 2.36 16.22
N MET A 334 19.11 1.09 15.98
CA MET A 334 18.28 0.26 15.12
C MET A 334 17.31 -0.55 15.98
N SER A 335 16.06 -0.65 15.58
CA SER A 335 15.04 -1.49 16.25
C SER A 335 14.49 -2.54 15.31
N GLU A 336 14.07 -3.66 15.88
CA GLU A 336 13.40 -4.73 15.14
C GLU A 336 11.94 -4.35 14.83
N VAL A 337 11.56 -4.56 13.58
CA VAL A 337 10.17 -4.49 13.13
C VAL A 337 9.42 -5.70 13.69
N THR A 338 8.40 -5.47 14.50
CA THR A 338 7.67 -6.55 15.19
C THR A 338 6.47 -7.10 14.42
N GLU A 339 5.96 -6.34 13.43
CA GLU A 339 4.73 -6.63 12.70
C GLU A 339 4.84 -6.32 11.19
N GLY A 340 3.91 -6.88 10.41
CA GLY A 340 3.83 -6.64 8.97
C GLY A 340 4.85 -7.42 8.13
N PRO A 341 4.96 -7.11 6.82
CA PRO A 341 5.76 -7.88 5.87
C PRO A 341 7.28 -7.80 6.10
N PHE A 342 7.75 -6.89 6.96
CA PHE A 342 9.16 -6.73 7.29
C PHE A 342 9.50 -7.22 8.69
N LYS A 343 8.63 -8.03 9.31
CA LYS A 343 8.87 -8.57 10.65
C LYS A 343 10.26 -9.21 10.75
N GLY A 344 10.99 -8.86 11.81
CA GLY A 344 12.37 -9.28 12.04
C GLY A 344 13.43 -8.39 11.39
N HIS A 345 13.05 -7.49 10.49
CA HIS A 345 13.98 -6.53 9.89
C HIS A 345 14.34 -5.43 10.88
N LEU A 346 15.39 -4.67 10.58
CA LEU A 346 15.77 -3.49 11.35
C LEU A 346 15.39 -2.21 10.61
N TRP A 347 14.82 -1.25 11.34
CA TRP A 347 14.67 0.14 10.93
C TRP A 347 15.46 1.07 11.84
N ALA A 348 15.65 2.32 11.40
CA ALA A 348 16.32 3.35 12.19
C ALA A 348 15.34 4.07 13.12
N GLU A 349 15.69 4.16 14.41
CA GLU A 349 15.00 5.01 15.37
C GLU A 349 15.60 6.42 15.36
N PRO A 350 14.86 7.46 14.95
CA PRO A 350 15.34 8.83 14.98
C PRO A 350 15.56 9.30 16.42
N SER A 351 16.56 10.18 16.59
CA SER A 351 16.91 10.72 17.90
C SER A 351 15.94 11.82 18.34
N GLU A 352 15.19 11.56 19.41
CA GLU A 352 14.23 12.51 20.00
C GLU A 352 14.94 13.80 20.48
N ASP A 353 16.07 13.65 21.16
CA ASP A 353 16.84 14.78 21.70
C ASP A 353 17.45 15.63 20.58
N LYS A 354 17.91 15.01 19.48
CA LYS A 354 18.44 15.77 18.35
C LYS A 354 17.34 16.38 17.49
N LEU A 355 16.15 15.78 17.46
CA LEU A 355 15.01 16.38 16.78
C LEU A 355 14.58 17.69 17.45
N GLN A 356 14.52 17.72 18.79
CA GLN A 356 14.29 18.94 19.57
C GLN A 356 15.26 20.06 19.16
N VAL A 357 16.57 19.77 19.20
CA VAL A 357 17.63 20.72 18.82
C VAL A 357 17.49 21.21 17.37
N LEU A 358 17.19 20.31 16.43
CA LEU A 358 17.03 20.68 15.02
C LEU A 358 15.78 21.54 14.79
N MET A 359 14.66 21.21 15.43
CA MET A 359 13.45 22.02 15.34
C MET A 359 13.69 23.42 15.91
N ARG A 360 14.28 23.53 17.11
CA ARG A 360 14.65 24.82 17.71
C ARG A 360 15.55 25.63 16.79
N HIS A 361 16.59 24.99 16.26
CA HIS A 361 17.52 25.64 15.33
C HIS A 361 16.82 26.20 14.08
N VAL A 362 15.93 25.42 13.45
CA VAL A 362 15.14 25.88 12.30
C VAL A 362 14.25 27.08 12.66
N MET A 363 13.62 27.03 13.83
CA MET A 363 12.70 28.08 14.29
C MET A 363 13.43 29.38 14.66
N ASP A 364 14.62 29.28 15.23
CA ASP A 364 15.44 30.43 15.58
C ASP A 364 16.17 31.03 14.36
N ASN A 365 16.38 30.23 13.30
CA ASN A 365 17.17 30.60 12.12
C ASN A 365 16.36 30.51 10.81
N LEU A 366 15.12 31.03 10.80
CA LEU A 366 14.21 30.96 9.64
C LEU A 366 14.80 31.47 8.32
N THR A 367 15.68 32.47 8.37
CA THR A 367 16.36 33.00 7.17
C THR A 367 17.29 31.95 6.56
N GLU A 368 18.07 31.27 7.38
CA GLU A 368 18.93 30.16 6.95
C GLU A 368 18.08 28.99 6.46
N ALA A 369 17.07 28.58 7.22
CA ALA A 369 16.16 27.50 6.84
C ALA A 369 15.48 27.76 5.48
N THR A 370 15.02 28.99 5.25
CA THR A 370 14.42 29.40 3.97
C THR A 370 15.43 29.37 2.83
N ALA A 371 16.66 29.87 3.05
CA ALA A 371 17.72 29.81 2.05
C ALA A 371 18.10 28.36 1.73
N LYS A 372 18.12 27.49 2.73
CA LYS A 372 18.39 26.06 2.59
C LYS A 372 17.30 25.35 1.78
N GLY A 373 16.03 25.62 2.07
CA GLY A 373 14.89 25.13 1.28
C GLY A 373 14.95 25.56 -0.19
N ARG A 374 15.34 26.81 -0.47
CA ARG A 374 15.54 27.27 -1.86
C ARG A 374 16.63 26.48 -2.59
N LYS A 375 17.77 26.22 -1.93
CA LYS A 375 18.83 25.38 -2.51
C LYS A 375 18.38 23.93 -2.69
N ALA A 376 17.61 23.39 -1.74
CA ALA A 376 17.01 22.07 -1.88
C ALA A 376 16.09 21.97 -3.12
N ARG A 377 15.38 23.05 -3.49
CA ARG A 377 14.64 23.11 -4.76
C ARG A 377 15.58 23.10 -5.97
N GLU A 378 16.69 23.84 -5.93
CA GLU A 378 17.69 23.84 -7.02
C GLU A 378 18.23 22.42 -7.27
N ASP A 379 18.42 21.62 -6.21
CA ASP A 379 18.86 20.23 -6.34
C ASP A 379 17.80 19.30 -6.96
N MET A 380 16.52 19.69 -6.94
CA MET A 380 15.41 18.88 -7.49
C MET A 380 15.10 19.19 -8.96
N ILE A 381 15.51 20.36 -9.47
CA ILE A 381 15.14 20.87 -10.81
C ILE A 381 16.04 20.36 -11.93
#